data_AF-A0A9P1DBU6-F1
#
_entry.id   AF-A0A9P1DBU6-F1
#
_cell.length_a   1.000
_cell.length_b   1.000
_cell.length_c   1.000
_cell.angle_alpha   90.00
_cell.angle_beta   90.00
_cell.angle_gamma   90.00
#
_symmetry.space_group_name_H-M   'P 1'
#
loop_
_entity.id
_entity.type
_entity.pdbx_description
1 polymer ?
#
loop_
_entity_poly.entity_id
_entity_poly.type
_entity_poly.pdbx_seq_one_letter_code
_entity_poly.pdbx_strand_id
1 'polypeptide(L)'
;MWSKFAAAFCSLPIQTGCIRLVLGVCSRICAKIQNGAADWNHLFASSKFFERHFHFLQIDITAANDAIMSQWLLWCRRHLQGVAEKLEAVRTCQLHTRPWPVWVPFKDPDWHAAKTLFIALRIEPPKSAGGQTGARPVVDLREVLVNILEKLCAWPYATKHIGEFDLYIRHMSQPEALPRNGGVCHDGACPPADVLVVSQWCFGGCR
;
A
#
# COMPACT_ATOMS: atom_id res chain seq x y z
N MET A 1 -24.92 13.51 -11.81
CA MET A 1 -23.45 13.37 -12.02
C MET A 1 -22.63 13.42 -10.72
N TRP A 2 -23.18 13.91 -9.60
CA TRP A 2 -22.54 13.92 -8.27
C TRP A 2 -22.65 12.60 -7.48
N SER A 3 -23.50 11.66 -7.91
CA SER A 3 -23.75 10.39 -7.20
C SER A 3 -22.61 9.38 -7.28
N LYS A 4 -21.71 9.49 -8.27
CA LYS A 4 -20.54 8.61 -8.39
C LYS A 4 -19.36 9.04 -7.50
N PHE A 5 -19.34 10.29 -7.03
CA PHE A 5 -18.29 10.81 -6.14
C PHE A 5 -18.47 10.32 -4.70
N ALA A 6 -19.72 10.21 -4.23
CA ALA A 6 -20.01 9.71 -2.89
C ALA A 6 -19.57 8.24 -2.73
N ALA A 7 -19.76 7.38 -3.73
CA ALA A 7 -19.43 5.96 -3.61
C ALA A 7 -17.92 5.67 -3.47
N ALA A 8 -17.06 6.49 -4.08
CA ALA A 8 -15.60 6.35 -3.98
C ALA A 8 -15.02 6.93 -2.68
N PHE A 9 -15.70 7.88 -2.05
CA PHE A 9 -15.27 8.53 -0.81
C PHE A 9 -15.92 7.95 0.45
N CYS A 10 -17.02 7.21 0.34
CA CYS A 10 -17.85 6.79 1.48
C CYS A 10 -17.60 5.35 1.96
N SER A 11 -16.72 4.58 1.31
CA SER A 11 -16.47 3.17 1.64
C SER A 11 -15.09 2.87 2.23
N LEU A 12 -14.25 3.90 2.42
CA LEU A 12 -13.00 3.76 3.14
C LEU A 12 -13.01 4.76 4.31
N PRO A 13 -12.75 4.29 5.54
CA PRO A 13 -12.46 5.19 6.64
C PRO A 13 -11.19 5.94 6.24
N ILE A 14 -11.38 7.21 5.89
CA ILE A 14 -10.33 8.09 5.39
C ILE A 14 -9.31 8.24 6.52
N GLN A 15 -8.21 7.50 6.44
CA GLN A 15 -7.09 7.64 7.36
C GLN A 15 -6.63 9.10 7.30
N THR A 16 -6.39 9.69 8.46
CA THR A 16 -6.09 11.12 8.65
C THR A 16 -4.88 11.56 7.82
N GLY A 17 -3.95 10.62 7.56
CA GLY A 17 -2.85 10.79 6.62
C GLY A 17 -3.30 11.13 5.18
N CYS A 18 -4.29 10.43 4.62
CA CYS A 18 -4.78 10.66 3.24
C CYS A 18 -5.36 12.06 3.02
N ILE A 19 -6.01 12.67 4.02
CA ILE A 19 -6.60 14.01 3.91
C ILE A 19 -5.51 15.06 3.68
N ARG A 20 -4.41 15.01 4.45
CA ARG A 20 -3.27 15.94 4.32
C ARG A 20 -2.68 15.93 2.91
N LEU A 21 -2.83 14.82 2.20
CA LEU A 21 -2.19 14.53 0.93
C LEU A 21 -3.05 14.93 -0.25
N VAL A 22 -4.33 14.59 -0.20
CA VAL A 22 -5.31 15.01 -1.20
C VAL A 22 -5.41 16.54 -1.20
N LEU A 23 -5.51 17.16 -0.02
CA LEU A 23 -5.58 18.63 0.09
C LEU A 23 -4.29 19.30 -0.39
N GLY A 24 -3.12 18.76 -0.02
CA GLY A 24 -1.83 19.35 -0.39
C GLY A 24 -1.44 19.20 -1.88
N VAL A 25 -1.94 18.18 -2.58
CA VAL A 25 -1.72 18.01 -4.03
C VAL A 25 -2.70 18.86 -4.83
N CYS A 26 -3.99 18.83 -4.47
CA CYS A 26 -5.01 19.64 -5.13
C CYS A 26 -4.69 21.13 -5.03
N SER A 27 -4.27 21.62 -3.86
CA SER A 27 -3.90 23.04 -3.69
C SER A 27 -2.78 23.48 -4.64
N ARG A 28 -1.75 22.65 -4.85
CA ARG A 28 -0.62 22.97 -5.74
C ARG A 28 -1.01 22.99 -7.22
N ILE A 29 -1.87 22.07 -7.65
CA ILE A 29 -2.35 22.04 -9.03
C ILE A 29 -3.31 23.21 -9.28
N CYS A 30 -4.24 23.49 -8.35
CA CYS A 30 -5.13 24.64 -8.44
C CYS A 30 -4.37 25.97 -8.52
N ALA A 31 -3.29 26.14 -7.73
CA ALA A 31 -2.44 27.33 -7.82
C ALA A 31 -1.76 27.46 -9.20
N LYS A 32 -1.34 26.35 -9.80
CA LYS A 32 -0.78 26.35 -11.18
C LYS A 32 -1.84 26.68 -12.23
N ILE A 33 -3.06 26.19 -12.07
CA ILE A 33 -4.19 26.51 -12.96
C ILE A 33 -4.51 28.01 -12.86
N GLN A 34 -4.56 28.56 -11.64
CA GLN A 34 -4.81 29.99 -11.42
C GLN A 34 -3.74 30.88 -12.08
N ASN A 35 -2.49 30.42 -12.13
CA ASN A 35 -1.39 31.12 -12.77
C ASN A 35 -1.25 30.82 -14.28
N GLY A 36 -2.20 30.09 -14.89
CA GLY A 36 -2.17 29.71 -16.30
C GLY A 36 -1.08 28.70 -16.68
N ALA A 37 -0.40 28.12 -15.69
CA ALA A 37 0.73 27.18 -15.86
C ALA A 37 0.30 25.71 -15.90
N ALA A 38 -0.99 25.42 -15.76
CA ALA A 38 -1.57 24.09 -15.89
C ALA A 38 -3.03 24.18 -16.36
N ASP A 39 -3.51 23.08 -16.92
CA ASP A 39 -4.90 22.93 -17.37
C ASP A 39 -5.69 22.03 -16.39
N TRP A 40 -7.01 22.14 -16.38
CA TRP A 40 -7.90 21.31 -15.55
C TRP A 40 -7.70 19.82 -15.78
N ASN A 41 -7.32 19.43 -17.00
CA ASN A 41 -6.94 18.06 -17.34
C ASN A 41 -5.82 17.51 -16.44
N HIS A 42 -4.91 18.35 -15.95
CA HIS A 42 -3.84 17.94 -15.04
C HIS A 42 -4.34 17.63 -13.63
N LEU A 43 -5.43 18.26 -13.19
CA LEU A 43 -6.06 17.97 -11.90
C LEU A 43 -6.70 16.58 -11.89
N PHE A 44 -7.26 16.17 -13.04
CA PHE A 44 -7.93 14.88 -13.22
C PHE A 44 -7.04 13.77 -13.79
N ALA A 45 -5.76 14.06 -14.04
CA ALA A 45 -4.82 13.09 -14.56
C ALA A 45 -4.66 11.90 -13.59
N SER A 46 -4.57 10.69 -14.15
CA SER A 46 -4.39 9.46 -13.37
C SER A 46 -3.14 9.53 -12.49
N SER A 47 -3.27 9.05 -11.25
CA SER A 47 -2.16 9.04 -10.30
C SER A 47 -1.07 8.07 -10.77
N LYS A 48 0.14 8.58 -10.95
CA LYS A 48 1.37 7.82 -11.19
C LYS A 48 1.89 7.16 -9.90
N PHE A 49 1.03 6.46 -9.17
CA PHE A 49 1.32 5.98 -7.81
C PHE A 49 2.51 5.01 -7.77
N PHE A 50 2.52 4.03 -8.66
CA PHE A 50 3.57 3.03 -8.75
C PHE A 50 4.89 3.60 -9.29
N GLU A 51 4.84 4.70 -10.05
CA GLU A 51 6.05 5.37 -10.55
C GLU A 51 6.70 6.31 -9.53
N ARG A 52 5.93 6.80 -8.55
CA ARG A 52 6.36 7.84 -7.60
C ARG A 52 7.05 7.31 -6.34
N HIS A 53 6.95 6.02 -6.07
CA HIS A 53 7.47 5.42 -4.84
C HIS A 53 8.35 4.22 -5.16
N PHE A 54 9.43 4.06 -4.40
CA PHE A 54 10.41 2.98 -4.58
C PHE A 54 10.09 1.72 -3.76
N HIS A 55 9.30 1.86 -2.70
CA HIS A 55 9.00 0.79 -1.77
C HIS A 55 7.50 0.65 -1.56
N PHE A 56 7.05 -0.60 -1.53
CA PHE A 56 5.66 -0.95 -1.33
C PHE A 56 5.57 -2.09 -0.32
N LEU A 57 4.55 -2.03 0.52
CA LEU A 57 4.04 -3.17 1.26
C LEU A 57 2.84 -3.71 0.47
N GLN A 58 2.95 -4.95 0.01
CA GLN A 58 1.88 -5.69 -0.64
C GLN A 58 1.26 -6.65 0.35
N ILE A 59 -0.07 -6.66 0.39
CA ILE A 59 -0.85 -7.57 1.22
C ILE A 59 -1.78 -8.32 0.29
N ASP A 60 -1.47 -9.59 0.05
CA ASP A 60 -2.26 -10.48 -0.78
C ASP A 60 -3.20 -11.30 0.09
N ILE A 61 -4.46 -11.33 -0.32
CA ILE A 61 -5.54 -12.06 0.32
C ILE A 61 -6.07 -13.02 -0.73
N THR A 62 -6.08 -14.31 -0.40
CA THR A 62 -6.55 -15.36 -1.30
C THR A 62 -7.64 -16.19 -0.65
N ALA A 63 -8.50 -16.79 -1.47
CA ALA A 63 -9.54 -17.71 -1.03
C ALA A 63 -9.91 -18.70 -2.13
N ALA A 64 -10.39 -19.87 -1.73
CA ALA A 64 -10.80 -20.96 -2.62
C ALA A 64 -12.07 -20.65 -3.42
N ASN A 65 -12.91 -19.71 -2.95
CA ASN A 65 -14.12 -19.27 -3.65
C ASN A 65 -14.55 -17.85 -3.24
N ASP A 66 -15.50 -17.28 -3.98
CA ASP A 66 -15.96 -15.90 -3.78
C ASP A 66 -16.75 -15.68 -2.49
N ALA A 67 -17.41 -16.72 -1.96
CA ALA A 67 -18.16 -16.62 -0.71
C ALA A 67 -17.21 -16.44 0.49
N ILE A 68 -16.15 -17.27 0.56
CA ILE A 68 -15.09 -17.15 1.56
C ILE A 68 -14.34 -15.84 1.37
N MET A 69 -13.96 -15.50 0.14
CA MET A 69 -13.30 -14.22 -0.16
C MET A 69 -14.08 -13.02 0.39
N SER A 70 -15.41 -13.00 0.25
CA SER A 70 -16.23 -11.89 0.72
C SER A 70 -16.17 -11.72 2.23
N GLN A 71 -16.23 -12.81 2.98
CA GLN A 71 -16.13 -12.79 4.45
C GLN A 71 -14.71 -12.48 4.93
N TRP A 72 -13.71 -13.10 4.29
CA TRP A 72 -12.30 -12.94 4.61
C TRP A 72 -11.84 -11.50 4.34
N LEU A 73 -12.16 -10.97 3.16
CA LEU A 73 -11.84 -9.59 2.80
C LEU A 73 -12.50 -8.58 3.74
N LEU A 74 -13.74 -8.83 4.20
CA LEU A 74 -14.40 -7.96 5.15
C LEU A 74 -13.66 -7.91 6.50
N TRP A 75 -13.19 -9.07 6.98
CA TRP A 75 -12.36 -9.15 8.18
C TRP A 75 -11.05 -8.39 7.97
N CYS A 76 -10.30 -8.69 6.91
CA CYS A 76 -9.04 -8.02 6.62
C CYS A 76 -9.19 -6.50 6.49
N ARG A 77 -10.23 -6.02 5.80
CA ARG A 77 -10.52 -4.58 5.67
C ARG A 77 -10.69 -3.89 7.02
N ARG A 78 -11.38 -4.52 7.98
CA ARG A 78 -11.58 -3.97 9.32
C ARG A 78 -10.29 -3.90 10.11
N HIS A 79 -9.43 -4.92 10.00
CA HIS A 79 -8.19 -4.98 10.79
C HIS A 79 -7.02 -4.21 10.15
N LEU A 80 -7.05 -4.02 8.84
CA LEU A 80 -6.10 -3.18 8.09
C LEU A 80 -6.51 -1.71 8.05
N GLN A 81 -7.72 -1.37 8.52
CA GLN A 81 -8.08 0.01 8.81
C GLN A 81 -7.08 0.61 9.82
N GLY A 82 -6.63 1.83 9.55
CA GLY A 82 -5.61 2.49 10.37
C GLY A 82 -4.17 1.93 10.23
N VAL A 83 -3.91 0.96 9.34
CA VAL A 83 -2.54 0.40 9.19
C VAL A 83 -1.49 1.44 8.80
N ALA A 84 -1.83 2.37 7.91
CA ALA A 84 -0.96 3.46 7.48
C ALA A 84 -0.49 4.29 8.70
N GLU A 85 -1.43 4.70 9.54
CA GLU A 85 -1.16 5.49 10.74
C GLU A 85 -0.31 4.71 11.76
N LYS A 86 -0.55 3.40 11.93
CA LYS A 86 0.26 2.55 12.80
C LYS A 86 1.69 2.40 12.31
N LEU A 87 1.88 2.31 10.99
CA LEU A 87 3.21 2.28 10.38
C LEU A 87 3.92 3.62 10.55
N GLU A 88 3.22 4.74 10.34
CA GLU A 88 3.77 6.10 10.54
C GLU A 88 4.09 6.42 11.99
N ALA A 89 3.42 5.78 12.95
CA ALA A 89 3.67 5.95 14.39
C ALA A 89 4.98 5.28 14.87
N VAL A 90 5.65 4.50 14.02
CA VAL A 90 6.93 3.85 14.36
C VAL A 90 8.00 4.92 14.57
N ARG A 91 8.45 5.06 15.82
CA ARG A 91 9.36 6.15 16.23
C ARG A 91 10.80 6.03 15.71
N THR A 92 11.18 4.90 15.12
CA THR A 92 12.55 4.67 14.64
C THR A 92 12.89 5.48 13.40
N CYS A 93 11.89 6.04 12.70
CA CYS A 93 12.12 6.88 11.53
C CYS A 93 10.94 7.82 11.24
N GLN A 94 11.13 8.77 10.33
CA GLN A 94 10.03 9.55 9.77
C GLN A 94 9.46 8.82 8.55
N LEU A 95 8.71 7.74 8.80
CA LEU A 95 8.01 6.99 7.75
C LEU A 95 6.72 7.74 7.35
N HIS A 96 6.53 7.88 6.05
CA HIS A 96 5.27 8.30 5.44
C HIS A 96 4.73 7.15 4.60
N THR A 97 3.44 6.89 4.71
CA THR A 97 2.77 5.80 4.02
C THR A 97 1.67 6.30 3.09
N ARG A 98 1.41 5.55 2.02
CA ARG A 98 0.35 5.86 1.04
C ARG A 98 -0.41 4.60 0.67
N PRO A 99 -1.56 4.33 1.31
CA PRO A 99 -2.39 3.21 0.89
C PRO A 99 -2.97 3.48 -0.50
N TRP A 100 -2.96 2.46 -1.35
CA TRP A 100 -3.73 2.45 -2.58
C TRP A 100 -5.22 2.34 -2.23
N PRO A 101 -6.11 3.16 -2.83
CA PRO A 101 -7.49 3.26 -2.39
C PRO A 101 -8.31 2.00 -2.68
N VAL A 102 -7.86 1.11 -3.56
CA VAL A 102 -8.69 0.00 -4.03
C VAL A 102 -7.97 -1.33 -3.83
N TRP A 103 -8.73 -2.35 -3.48
CA TRP A 103 -8.25 -3.73 -3.49
C TRP A 103 -8.21 -4.23 -4.92
N VAL A 104 -7.01 -4.53 -5.43
CA VAL A 104 -6.81 -4.89 -6.83
C VAL A 104 -6.96 -6.41 -6.97
N PRO A 105 -7.87 -6.92 -7.82
CA PRO A 105 -7.92 -8.35 -8.11
C PRO A 105 -6.69 -8.77 -8.93
N PHE A 106 -6.15 -9.94 -8.63
CA PHE A 106 -5.10 -10.56 -9.44
C PHE A 106 -5.42 -12.03 -9.68
N LYS A 107 -4.72 -12.66 -10.64
CA LYS A 107 -4.86 -14.08 -10.93
C LYS A 107 -3.76 -14.84 -10.22
N ASP A 108 -4.14 -15.86 -9.48
CA ASP A 108 -3.24 -16.76 -8.79
C ASP A 108 -3.47 -18.19 -9.33
N PRO A 109 -2.42 -19.00 -9.55
CA PRO A 109 -2.58 -20.36 -10.04
C PRO A 109 -3.26 -21.29 -9.02
N ASP A 110 -3.07 -21.05 -7.72
CA ASP A 110 -3.51 -21.94 -6.65
C ASP A 110 -4.86 -21.52 -6.06
N TRP A 111 -5.27 -20.26 -6.28
CA TRP A 111 -6.45 -19.67 -5.66
C TRP A 111 -7.45 -19.11 -6.67
N HIS A 112 -8.74 -19.47 -6.51
CA HIS A 112 -9.83 -18.98 -7.36
C HIS A 112 -10.05 -17.47 -7.24
N ALA A 113 -10.05 -16.97 -6.00
CA ALA A 113 -10.25 -15.56 -5.72
C ALA A 113 -9.00 -15.00 -5.04
N ALA A 114 -8.41 -13.97 -5.64
CA ALA A 114 -7.24 -13.30 -5.10
C ALA A 114 -7.35 -11.77 -5.23
N LYS A 115 -6.97 -11.06 -4.17
CA LYS A 115 -6.99 -9.60 -4.10
C LYS A 115 -5.76 -9.09 -3.36
N THR A 116 -5.27 -7.93 -3.79
CA THR A 116 -4.09 -7.33 -3.18
C THR A 116 -4.33 -5.87 -2.77
N LEU A 117 -3.67 -5.46 -1.70
CA LEU A 117 -3.59 -4.08 -1.24
C LEU A 117 -2.13 -3.63 -1.29
N PHE A 118 -1.90 -2.46 -1.87
CA PHE A 118 -0.59 -1.83 -1.89
C PHE A 118 -0.55 -0.65 -0.92
N ILE A 119 0.55 -0.52 -0.18
CA ILE A 119 0.84 0.65 0.64
C ILE A 119 2.24 1.12 0.26
N ALA A 120 2.36 2.29 -0.35
CA ALA A 120 3.67 2.84 -0.65
C ALA A 120 4.34 3.34 0.63
N LEU A 121 5.65 3.12 0.74
CA LEU A 121 6.48 3.47 1.89
C LEU A 121 7.50 4.51 1.45
N ARG A 122 7.66 5.58 2.22
CA ARG A 122 8.67 6.62 2.01
C ARG A 122 9.28 7.03 3.34
N ILE A 123 10.59 6.87 3.46
CA ILE A 123 11.32 7.30 4.64
C ILE A 123 11.86 8.70 4.36
N GLU A 124 11.53 9.67 5.20
CA GLU A 124 12.18 10.98 5.14
C GLU A 124 13.51 10.94 5.91
N PRO A 125 14.59 11.49 5.35
CA PRO A 125 15.85 11.61 6.06
C PRO A 125 15.69 12.55 7.27
N PRO A 126 16.41 12.30 8.38
CA PRO A 126 16.33 13.15 9.56
C PRO A 126 16.74 14.58 9.22
N LYS A 127 15.94 15.57 9.68
CA LYS A 127 16.12 16.99 9.36
C LYS A 127 17.34 17.66 10.00
N SER A 128 18.16 16.91 10.75
CA SER A 128 19.33 17.42 11.47
C SER A 128 20.53 16.52 11.25
N ALA A 129 21.49 16.96 10.43
CA ALA A 129 22.93 16.91 10.65
C ALA A 129 23.67 17.21 9.33
N GLY A 130 24.17 18.45 9.19
CA GLY A 130 25.30 18.67 8.32
C GLY A 130 26.50 17.92 8.90
N GLY A 131 26.92 16.83 8.25
CA GLY A 131 28.09 16.07 8.65
C GLY A 131 27.91 14.55 8.54
N GLN A 132 28.39 14.01 7.42
CA GLN A 132 28.97 12.67 7.24
C GLN A 132 28.26 11.44 7.85
N THR A 133 27.65 10.61 7.00
CA THR A 133 28.10 9.24 6.62
C THR A 133 26.94 8.49 5.97
N GLY A 134 27.21 7.78 4.87
CA GLY A 134 26.25 7.07 4.02
C GLY A 134 25.59 5.84 4.65
N ALA A 135 25.13 5.92 5.90
CA ALA A 135 24.33 4.88 6.52
C ALA A 135 22.89 4.95 6.00
N ARG A 136 22.51 3.94 5.20
CA ARG A 136 21.13 3.80 4.69
C ARG A 136 20.17 3.66 5.88
N PRO A 137 19.07 4.43 5.95
CA PRO A 137 18.10 4.30 7.03
C PRO A 137 17.37 2.95 6.91
N VAL A 138 17.64 2.05 7.85
CA VAL A 138 16.92 0.78 7.98
C VAL A 138 15.77 0.97 8.95
N VAL A 139 14.57 0.62 8.51
CA VAL A 139 13.36 0.73 9.32
C VAL A 139 12.83 -0.66 9.59
N ASP A 140 12.80 -1.03 10.87
CA ASP A 140 12.18 -2.27 11.29
C ASP A 140 10.67 -2.06 11.49
N LEU A 141 9.88 -2.70 10.63
CA LEU A 141 8.41 -2.69 10.70
C LEU A 141 7.86 -3.98 11.31
N ARG A 142 8.72 -4.92 11.72
CA ARG A 142 8.33 -6.28 12.10
C ARG A 142 7.32 -6.29 13.23
N GLU A 143 7.57 -5.55 14.31
CA GLU A 143 6.67 -5.54 15.47
C GLU A 143 5.25 -5.10 15.09
N VAL A 144 5.14 -4.04 14.28
CA VAL A 144 3.84 -3.54 13.82
C VAL A 144 3.16 -4.55 12.90
N LEU A 145 3.91 -5.16 11.98
CA LEU A 145 3.37 -6.17 11.05
C LEU A 145 2.92 -7.44 11.78
N VAL A 146 3.67 -7.91 12.77
CA VAL A 146 3.30 -9.06 13.60
C VAL A 146 2.01 -8.78 14.35
N ASN A 147 1.87 -7.61 14.99
CA ASN A 147 0.64 -7.22 15.69
C ASN A 147 -0.58 -7.18 14.75
N ILE A 148 -0.38 -6.76 13.50
CA ILE A 148 -1.42 -6.77 12.47
C ILE A 148 -1.74 -8.22 12.07
N LEU A 149 -0.73 -9.06 11.85
CA LEU A 149 -0.89 -10.46 11.48
C LEU A 149 -1.64 -11.25 12.56
N GLU A 150 -1.32 -11.06 13.84
CA GLU A 150 -2.03 -11.69 14.96
C GLU A 150 -3.54 -11.39 14.91
N LYS A 151 -3.90 -10.12 14.64
CA LYS A 151 -5.30 -9.70 14.49
C LYS A 151 -5.96 -10.30 13.26
N LEU A 152 -5.23 -10.45 12.16
CA LEU A 152 -5.73 -11.05 10.93
C LEU A 152 -5.96 -12.55 11.10
N CYS A 153 -5.01 -13.29 11.70
CA CYS A 153 -5.15 -14.72 11.98
C CYS A 153 -6.22 -15.03 13.05
N ALA A 154 -6.62 -14.06 13.88
CA ALA A 154 -7.71 -14.22 14.86
C ALA A 154 -9.12 -14.25 14.23
N TRP A 155 -9.24 -14.62 12.95
CA TRP A 155 -10.52 -14.70 12.26
C TRP A 155 -11.41 -15.81 12.84
N PRO A 156 -12.64 -15.51 13.30
CA PRO A 156 -13.46 -16.49 14.01
C PRO A 156 -13.82 -17.73 13.19
N TYR A 157 -13.80 -17.63 11.86
CA TYR A 157 -14.13 -18.72 10.95
C TYR A 157 -12.89 -19.45 10.40
N ALA A 158 -11.69 -19.10 10.85
CA ALA A 158 -10.45 -19.70 10.37
C ALA A 158 -10.44 -21.23 10.52
N THR A 159 -10.92 -21.74 11.66
CA THR A 159 -11.00 -23.18 11.94
C THR A 159 -11.97 -23.93 11.03
N LYS A 160 -12.98 -23.24 10.49
CA LYS A 160 -13.95 -23.82 9.56
C LYS A 160 -13.41 -23.89 8.13
N HIS A 161 -12.51 -22.99 7.77
CA HIS A 161 -12.02 -22.78 6.41
C HIS A 161 -10.51 -23.07 6.30
N ILE A 162 -10.00 -24.07 7.03
CA ILE A 162 -8.59 -24.42 7.04
C ILE A 162 -8.15 -24.80 5.61
N GLY A 163 -7.13 -24.13 5.09
CA GLY A 163 -6.62 -24.34 3.73
C GLY A 163 -7.50 -23.76 2.62
N GLU A 164 -8.59 -23.06 2.95
CA GLU A 164 -9.48 -22.43 1.97
C GLU A 164 -9.26 -20.91 1.84
N PHE A 165 -8.32 -20.35 2.60
CA PHE A 165 -7.88 -18.96 2.51
C PHE A 165 -6.40 -18.84 2.90
N ASP A 166 -5.75 -17.79 2.42
CA ASP A 166 -4.39 -17.45 2.84
C ASP A 166 -4.16 -15.93 2.84
N LEU A 167 -3.05 -15.51 3.43
CA LEU A 167 -2.61 -14.12 3.54
C LEU A 167 -1.09 -14.05 3.39
N TYR A 168 -0.63 -13.22 2.45
CA TYR A 168 0.79 -12.94 2.27
C TYR A 168 1.06 -11.46 2.46
N ILE A 169 2.05 -11.12 3.28
CA ILE A 169 2.54 -9.75 3.43
C ILE A 169 3.97 -9.71 2.93
N ARG A 170 4.23 -8.87 1.92
CA ARG A 170 5.54 -8.77 1.27
C ARG A 170 5.96 -7.32 1.13
N HIS A 171 7.25 -7.08 1.29
CA HIS A 171 7.87 -5.84 0.83
C HIS A 171 8.30 -6.01 -0.62
N MET A 172 8.07 -4.98 -1.42
CA MET A 172 8.49 -4.93 -2.82
C MET A 172 9.21 -3.64 -3.12
N SER A 173 10.15 -3.74 -4.05
CA SER A 173 10.71 -2.58 -4.73
C SER A 173 9.84 -2.18 -5.93
N GLN A 174 9.94 -0.93 -6.36
CA GLN A 174 9.19 -0.39 -7.50
C GLN A 174 9.15 -1.25 -8.78
N PRO A 175 10.27 -1.82 -9.28
CA PRO A 175 10.22 -2.64 -10.49
C PRO A 175 9.35 -3.89 -10.32
N GLU A 176 9.15 -4.37 -9.09
CA GLU A 176 8.34 -5.54 -8.77
C GLU A 176 6.86 -5.18 -8.52
N ALA A 177 6.59 -3.96 -8.06
CA ALA A 177 5.25 -3.51 -7.70
C ALA A 177 4.35 -3.13 -8.88
N LEU A 178 4.89 -3.09 -10.10
CA LEU A 178 4.07 -2.83 -11.29
C LEU A 178 3.13 -4.01 -11.54
N PRO A 179 1.80 -3.80 -11.59
CA PRO A 179 0.87 -4.87 -11.91
C PRO A 179 1.20 -5.43 -13.30
N ARG A 180 1.45 -6.73 -13.38
CA ARG A 180 1.97 -7.47 -14.55
C ARG A 180 1.09 -7.45 -15.82
N ASN A 181 0.13 -6.53 -15.95
CA ASN A 181 -0.63 -6.33 -17.17
C ASN A 181 -0.48 -4.90 -17.69
N GLY A 182 0.42 -4.74 -18.67
CA GLY A 182 0.25 -3.75 -19.75
C GLY A 182 1.10 -2.48 -19.76
N GLY A 183 2.38 -2.52 -19.37
CA GLY A 183 3.30 -1.38 -19.56
C GLY A 183 4.66 -1.84 -20.09
N VAL A 184 4.93 -1.55 -21.36
CA VAL A 184 6.17 -1.86 -22.08
C VAL A 184 7.37 -1.21 -21.40
N CYS A 185 8.39 -2.00 -21.06
CA CYS A 185 9.71 -1.50 -20.68
C CYS A 185 10.38 -0.94 -21.94
N HIS A 186 10.67 0.36 -21.96
CA HIS A 186 11.73 0.89 -22.82
C HIS A 186 12.99 1.05 -21.99
N ASP A 187 14.07 0.57 -22.58
CA ASP A 187 15.41 0.40 -22.02
C ASP A 187 15.95 1.63 -21.29
N GLY A 188 16.74 1.34 -20.25
CA GLY A 188 17.89 2.17 -19.90
C GLY A 188 17.78 2.92 -18.58
N ALA A 189 18.59 2.45 -17.62
CA ALA A 189 19.02 3.13 -16.40
C ALA A 189 17.98 3.25 -15.26
N CYS A 190 17.85 2.17 -14.48
CA CYS A 190 17.38 2.28 -13.10
C CYS A 190 18.59 2.62 -12.20
N PRO A 191 18.59 3.74 -11.45
CA PRO A 191 19.60 3.98 -10.42
C PRO A 191 19.45 2.96 -9.27
N PRO A 192 20.51 2.71 -8.47
CA PRO A 192 20.50 1.63 -7.48
C PRO A 192 19.42 1.87 -6.43
N ALA A 193 18.44 0.98 -6.39
CA ALA A 193 17.35 1.00 -5.43
C ALA A 193 17.89 1.00 -3.98
N ASP A 194 17.36 1.90 -3.17
CA ASP A 194 17.59 1.94 -1.73
C ASP A 194 17.10 0.61 -1.13
N VAL A 195 18.00 -0.17 -0.53
CA VAL A 195 17.62 -1.48 0.01
C VAL A 195 16.96 -1.27 1.36
N LEU A 196 15.63 -1.24 1.38
CA LEU A 196 14.87 -1.63 2.56
C LEU A 196 15.08 -3.13 2.73
N VAL A 197 15.95 -3.53 3.66
CA VAL A 197 16.03 -4.92 4.11
C VAL A 197 14.81 -5.18 4.98
N VAL A 198 13.67 -5.36 4.34
CA VAL A 198 12.60 -6.16 4.94
C VAL A 198 12.99 -7.57 4.56
N SER A 199 13.50 -8.33 5.53
CA SER A 199 13.76 -9.76 5.35
C SER A 199 12.55 -10.36 4.63
N GLN A 200 12.78 -11.21 3.64
CA GLN A 200 11.75 -11.85 2.85
C GLN A 200 10.90 -12.74 3.78
N TRP A 201 9.86 -12.17 4.38
CA TRP A 201 8.98 -12.89 5.30
C TRP A 201 7.88 -13.55 4.48
N CYS A 202 8.17 -14.74 3.96
CA CYS A 202 7.11 -15.71 3.71
C CYS A 202 6.69 -16.24 5.08
N PHE A 203 5.81 -15.52 5.79
CA PHE A 203 5.04 -16.18 6.83
C PHE A 203 4.09 -17.12 6.10
N GLY A 204 4.48 -18.40 6.02
CA GLY A 204 3.53 -19.45 5.66
C GLY A 204 2.31 -19.27 6.55
N GLY A 205 1.15 -19.17 5.90
CA GLY A 205 -0.11 -18.73 6.48
C GLY A 205 -0.50 -19.44 7.77
N CYS A 206 -1.54 -18.91 8.41
CA CYS A 206 -2.14 -19.48 9.62
C CYS A 206 -2.42 -20.99 9.37
N ARG A 207 -1.51 -21.86 9.81
CA ARG A 207 -1.64 -23.33 9.79
C ARG A 207 -2.04 -23.80 11.17
#